data_AF-A0AAT9GJC8-F1
#
_entry.id   AF-A0AAT9GJC8-F1
#
_cell.length_a   1.000
_cell.length_b   1.000
_cell.length_c   1.000
_cell.angle_alpha   90.00
_cell.angle_beta   90.00
_cell.angle_gamma   90.00
#
_symmetry.space_group_name_H-M   'P 1'
#
loop_
_entity.id
_entity.type
_entity.pdbx_description
1 polymer ?
#
loop_
_entity_poly.entity_id
_entity_poly.type
_entity_poly.pdbx_seq_one_letter_code
_entity_poly.pdbx_strand_id
1 'polypeptide(L)'
;MNTVSAQDGKALFTTNCASCHQVHKPSTGPALAGVEDRWPNKANLYSWIRNSAAFLKTGDKYANDLYNTWNKTAMNQFPNLTDEEIGAILKYINSVPAPGAAGATAGAAAGDPNAAAAAESDNTLLFGILTLILAVVALILLQVNANLKKLADEREGHRPIEPVPFWRNKSYIAMITVILFVVGGYLTSKGAMALGRSKDYQPEQPIYYSHKVHAGINQINCQYCHVGVYQGKQATIPSVNVCMNCHMSINEYNGEKMYTEDGKEINGTAEIQKLYKYAGFEPGKPWDPSKAKPIEWVRIHNLPDHVYFNHSQHVKAGKVECQTCHGEIQKMGEVKQFSDLSMGWCINCHRETQVQFKDNGFYSIYEKYHQDLKSGKMDSTKGVTVEAIGGTECQKCHY
;
A
#
# COMPACT_ATOMS: atom_id res chain seq x y z
N MET A 1 -29.84 -10.02 20.07
CA MET A 1 -30.21 -8.74 19.43
C MET A 1 -28.92 -7.97 19.24
N ASN A 2 -28.40 -7.90 18.00
CA ASN A 2 -27.18 -7.16 17.69
C ASN A 2 -27.52 -5.67 17.68
N THR A 3 -27.05 -4.92 18.67
CA THR A 3 -27.26 -3.47 18.72
C THR A 3 -26.27 -2.79 17.78
N VAL A 4 -26.74 -2.32 16.62
CA VAL A 4 -25.94 -1.51 15.67
C VAL A 4 -25.59 -0.17 16.33
N SER A 5 -24.29 0.15 16.42
CA SER A 5 -23.76 1.32 17.10
C SER A 5 -23.54 2.51 16.13
N ALA A 6 -23.27 3.70 16.67
CA ALA A 6 -22.92 4.87 15.84
C ALA A 6 -21.59 4.69 15.08
N GLN A 7 -20.70 3.81 15.56
CA GLN A 7 -19.45 3.44 14.87
C GLN A 7 -19.73 2.64 13.59
N ASP A 8 -20.74 1.76 13.62
CA ASP A 8 -21.17 0.98 12.45
C ASP A 8 -21.81 1.91 11.39
N GLY A 9 -22.55 2.93 11.84
CA GLY A 9 -23.12 3.97 10.98
C GLY A 9 -22.09 4.74 10.16
N LYS A 10 -20.91 5.04 10.73
CA LYS A 10 -19.80 5.68 10.00
C LYS A 10 -19.26 4.79 8.90
N ALA A 11 -18.99 3.52 9.20
CA ALA A 11 -18.47 2.56 8.21
C ALA A 11 -19.46 2.34 7.06
N LEU A 12 -20.75 2.21 7.39
CA LEU A 12 -21.83 2.09 6.40
C LEU A 12 -21.98 3.34 5.54
N PHE A 13 -21.86 4.53 6.13
CA PHE A 13 -21.89 5.80 5.41
C PHE A 13 -20.69 5.94 4.46
N THR A 14 -19.48 5.66 4.94
CA THR A 14 -18.26 5.75 4.14
C THR A 14 -18.29 4.78 2.95
N THR A 15 -18.83 3.58 3.16
CA THR A 15 -18.91 2.54 2.11
C THR A 15 -19.96 2.84 1.06
N ASN A 16 -21.15 3.32 1.46
CA ASN A 16 -22.31 3.35 0.57
C ASN A 16 -22.74 4.77 0.13
N CYS A 17 -22.38 5.82 0.87
CA CYS A 17 -22.98 7.16 0.69
C CYS A 17 -21.94 8.27 0.47
N ALA A 18 -20.73 8.14 1.02
CA ALA A 18 -19.70 9.19 1.02
C ALA A 18 -19.16 9.52 -0.38
N SER A 19 -19.37 8.65 -1.38
CA SER A 19 -18.98 8.91 -2.77
C SER A 19 -19.80 10.02 -3.44
N CYS A 20 -21.02 10.29 -2.96
CA CYS A 20 -21.94 11.24 -3.59
C CYS A 20 -22.44 12.32 -2.62
N HIS A 21 -22.43 12.05 -1.32
CA HIS A 21 -22.93 12.95 -0.29
C HIS A 21 -21.85 13.36 0.71
N GLN A 22 -21.84 14.64 1.07
CA GLN A 22 -21.10 15.15 2.22
C GLN A 22 -22.08 15.61 3.30
N VAL A 23 -21.65 15.59 4.56
CA VAL A 23 -22.51 15.98 5.68
C VAL A 23 -22.87 17.47 5.59
N HIS A 24 -21.89 18.35 5.53
CA HIS A 24 -22.13 19.80 5.68
C HIS A 24 -22.08 20.61 4.38
N LYS A 25 -21.76 19.97 3.24
CA LYS A 25 -21.59 20.66 1.96
C LYS A 25 -22.30 19.90 0.82
N PRO A 26 -22.87 20.60 -0.17
CA PRO A 26 -23.38 19.99 -1.39
C PRO A 26 -22.23 19.33 -2.20
N SER A 27 -22.46 18.16 -2.79
CA SER A 27 -21.47 17.43 -3.60
C SER A 27 -22.10 16.91 -4.91
N THR A 28 -22.14 15.60 -5.17
CA THR A 28 -22.96 15.02 -6.26
C THR A 28 -24.45 14.98 -5.87
N GLY A 29 -24.74 14.93 -4.57
CA GLY A 29 -26.06 15.12 -3.98
C GLY A 29 -26.07 16.20 -2.89
N PRO A 30 -27.25 16.49 -2.31
CA PRO A 30 -27.41 17.50 -1.27
C PRO A 30 -26.59 17.18 0.00
N ALA A 31 -26.22 18.24 0.72
CA ALA A 31 -25.63 18.16 2.05
C ALA A 31 -26.57 17.41 3.00
N LEU A 32 -26.08 16.44 3.77
CA LEU A 32 -26.93 15.56 4.59
C LEU A 32 -27.20 16.07 6.01
N ALA A 33 -26.51 17.12 6.47
CA ALA A 33 -26.81 17.77 7.73
C ALA A 33 -28.27 18.24 7.74
N GLY A 34 -29.03 17.84 8.77
CA GLY A 34 -30.45 18.15 8.89
C GLY A 34 -31.35 17.45 7.86
N VAL A 35 -30.91 16.32 7.27
CA VAL A 35 -31.73 15.60 6.29
C VAL A 35 -33.03 15.06 6.86
N GLU A 36 -33.05 14.66 8.14
CA GLU A 36 -34.27 14.16 8.78
C GLU A 36 -35.36 15.22 8.91
N ASP A 37 -34.99 16.50 9.02
CA ASP A 37 -35.94 17.61 9.15
C ASP A 37 -36.52 18.07 7.80
N ARG A 38 -35.86 17.69 6.69
CA ARG A 38 -36.30 18.06 5.33
C ARG A 38 -37.32 17.10 4.74
N TRP A 39 -37.53 15.94 5.36
CA TRP A 39 -38.48 14.94 4.91
C TRP A 39 -39.71 14.90 5.83
N PRO A 40 -40.93 14.79 5.28
CA PRO A 40 -42.16 14.86 6.07
C PRO A 40 -42.35 13.69 7.05
N ASN A 41 -41.72 12.54 6.78
CA ASN A 41 -41.68 11.42 7.71
C ASN A 41 -40.42 10.54 7.45
N LYS A 42 -40.00 9.79 8.48
CA LYS A 42 -38.81 8.92 8.39
C LYS A 42 -39.00 7.75 7.42
N ALA A 43 -40.22 7.24 7.26
CA ALA A 43 -40.51 6.12 6.36
C ALA A 43 -40.25 6.47 4.88
N ASN A 44 -40.57 7.71 4.48
CA ASN A 44 -40.33 8.23 3.14
C ASN A 44 -38.83 8.42 2.88
N LEU A 45 -38.11 8.96 3.87
CA LEU A 45 -36.64 9.07 3.79
C LEU A 45 -35.98 7.70 3.66
N TYR A 46 -36.43 6.69 4.41
CA TYR A 46 -35.84 5.35 4.38
C TYR A 46 -36.15 4.64 3.05
N SER A 47 -37.37 4.81 2.55
CA SER A 47 -37.77 4.30 1.23
C SER A 47 -36.98 4.98 0.10
N TRP A 48 -36.74 6.28 0.21
CA TRP A 48 -35.88 7.04 -0.71
C TRP A 48 -34.44 6.54 -0.70
N ILE A 49 -33.85 6.34 0.49
CA ILE A 49 -32.48 5.83 0.66
C ILE A 49 -32.32 4.45 0.03
N ARG A 50 -33.31 3.55 0.17
CA ARG A 50 -33.23 2.22 -0.44
C ARG A 50 -33.38 2.24 -1.95
N ASN A 51 -34.34 3.02 -2.47
CA ASN A 51 -34.62 3.05 -3.89
C ASN A 51 -35.29 4.36 -4.31
N SER A 52 -34.47 5.37 -4.61
CA SER A 52 -34.93 6.66 -5.11
C SER A 52 -35.71 6.56 -6.42
N ALA A 53 -35.31 5.67 -7.34
CA ALA A 53 -35.98 5.48 -8.62
C ALA A 53 -37.41 4.92 -8.48
N ALA A 54 -37.63 4.03 -7.52
CA ALA A 54 -38.98 3.55 -7.19
C ALA A 54 -39.79 4.63 -6.47
N PHE A 55 -39.17 5.39 -5.56
CA PHE A 55 -39.84 6.44 -4.81
C PHE A 55 -40.28 7.62 -5.71
N LEU A 56 -39.51 7.99 -6.74
CA LEU A 56 -39.91 9.04 -7.70
C LEU A 56 -41.23 8.73 -8.41
N LYS A 57 -41.56 7.44 -8.63
CA LYS A 57 -42.82 7.02 -9.25
C LYS A 57 -44.05 7.27 -8.37
N THR A 58 -43.86 7.52 -7.08
CA THR A 58 -44.97 7.86 -6.16
C THR A 58 -45.53 9.27 -6.39
N GLY A 59 -44.83 10.11 -7.16
CA GLY A 59 -45.26 11.47 -7.46
C GLY A 59 -45.00 12.47 -6.34
N ASP A 60 -44.22 12.11 -5.30
CA ASP A 60 -43.89 13.03 -4.21
C ASP A 60 -43.22 14.31 -4.72
N LYS A 61 -43.78 15.46 -4.32
CA LYS A 61 -43.35 16.78 -4.81
C LYS A 61 -41.92 17.10 -4.41
N TYR A 62 -41.54 16.80 -3.17
CA TYR A 62 -40.20 17.12 -2.65
C TYR A 62 -39.13 16.26 -3.33
N ALA A 63 -39.37 14.95 -3.48
CA ALA A 63 -38.46 14.05 -4.16
C ALA A 63 -38.25 14.41 -5.63
N ASN A 64 -39.32 14.79 -6.34
CA ASN A 64 -39.24 15.21 -7.75
C ASN A 64 -38.51 16.55 -7.92
N ASP A 65 -38.79 17.53 -7.05
CA ASP A 65 -38.08 18.82 -7.06
C ASP A 65 -36.59 18.64 -6.73
N LEU A 66 -36.27 17.76 -5.78
CA LEU A 66 -34.90 17.41 -5.43
C LEU A 66 -34.18 16.75 -6.62
N TYR A 67 -34.80 15.78 -7.28
CA TYR A 67 -34.22 15.11 -8.44
C TYR A 67 -33.97 16.08 -9.62
N ASN A 68 -34.89 17.02 -9.86
CA ASN A 68 -34.71 18.05 -10.89
C ASN A 68 -33.61 19.06 -10.55
N THR A 69 -33.52 19.49 -9.28
CA THR A 69 -32.49 20.45 -8.81
C THR A 69 -31.08 19.88 -8.94
N TRP A 70 -30.93 18.56 -8.82
CA TRP A 70 -29.66 17.85 -8.90
C TRP A 70 -29.40 17.22 -10.27
N ASN A 71 -29.85 17.88 -11.33
CA ASN A 71 -29.63 17.52 -12.73
C ASN A 71 -30.04 16.08 -13.08
N LYS A 72 -31.09 15.57 -12.42
CA LYS A 72 -31.61 14.20 -12.61
C LYS A 72 -30.57 13.11 -12.33
N THR A 73 -29.61 13.38 -11.45
CA THR A 73 -28.58 12.42 -11.06
C THR A 73 -29.22 11.24 -10.34
N ALA A 74 -29.06 10.05 -10.89
CA ALA A 74 -29.61 8.82 -10.32
C ALA A 74 -28.78 8.39 -9.10
N MET A 75 -29.44 8.15 -7.97
CA MET A 75 -28.81 7.56 -6.78
C MET A 75 -28.76 6.04 -6.92
N ASN A 76 -27.69 5.42 -6.42
CA ASN A 76 -27.57 3.96 -6.36
C ASN A 76 -28.70 3.33 -5.51
N GLN A 77 -29.03 2.07 -5.80
CA GLN A 77 -30.04 1.32 -5.06
C GLN A 77 -29.39 0.52 -3.94
N PHE A 78 -30.01 0.57 -2.76
CA PHE A 78 -29.54 -0.11 -1.55
C PHE A 78 -30.63 -0.99 -0.95
N PRO A 79 -31.10 -2.04 -1.68
CA PRO A 79 -32.19 -2.89 -1.21
C PRO A 79 -31.83 -3.71 0.04
N ASN A 80 -30.53 -3.89 0.30
CA ASN A 80 -30.01 -4.71 1.39
C ASN A 80 -29.86 -3.95 2.71
N LEU A 81 -30.06 -2.62 2.74
CA LEU A 81 -29.95 -1.84 3.98
C LEU A 81 -31.21 -1.98 4.85
N THR A 82 -31.02 -2.47 6.07
CA THR A 82 -32.08 -2.59 7.08
C THR A 82 -32.42 -1.23 7.71
N ASP A 83 -33.59 -1.11 8.37
CA ASP A 83 -33.99 0.14 9.03
C ASP A 83 -33.01 0.54 10.14
N GLU A 84 -32.42 -0.44 10.82
CA GLU A 84 -31.44 -0.26 11.90
C GLU A 84 -30.12 0.30 11.37
N GLU A 85 -29.66 -0.19 10.21
CA GLU A 85 -28.45 0.31 9.53
C GLU A 85 -28.64 1.73 8.98
N ILE A 86 -29.79 2.04 8.38
CA ILE A 86 -30.13 3.39 7.93
C ILE A 86 -30.20 4.35 9.13
N GLY A 87 -30.80 3.91 10.25
CA GLY A 87 -30.83 4.66 11.49
C GLY A 87 -29.44 4.96 12.04
N ALA A 88 -28.52 3.99 11.98
CA ALA A 88 -27.12 4.18 12.40
C ALA A 88 -26.37 5.18 11.50
N ILE A 89 -26.58 5.13 10.18
CA ILE A 89 -26.04 6.10 9.22
C ILE A 89 -26.52 7.52 9.53
N LEU A 90 -27.83 7.70 9.74
CA LEU A 90 -28.42 9.01 10.06
C LEU A 90 -27.91 9.54 11.42
N LYS A 91 -27.78 8.67 12.41
CA LYS A 91 -27.19 9.01 13.71
C LYS A 91 -25.74 9.47 13.58
N TYR A 92 -24.95 8.83 12.72
CA TYR A 92 -23.60 9.27 12.41
C TYR A 92 -23.60 10.65 11.73
N ILE A 93 -24.44 10.88 10.72
CA ILE A 93 -24.57 12.18 10.02
C ILE A 93 -24.86 13.31 11.01
N ASN A 94 -25.77 13.11 11.96
CA ASN A 94 -26.10 14.09 13.00
C ASN A 94 -24.98 14.28 14.05
N SER A 95 -24.07 13.31 14.20
CA SER A 95 -22.95 13.40 15.14
C SER A 95 -21.74 14.16 14.60
N VAL A 96 -21.69 14.42 13.29
CA VAL A 96 -20.55 15.13 12.66
C VAL A 96 -20.73 16.65 12.89
N PRO A 97 -19.84 17.31 13.64
CA PRO A 97 -19.95 18.75 13.89
C PRO A 97 -19.71 19.58 12.62
N ALA A 98 -20.33 20.75 12.53
CA ALA A 98 -20.14 21.68 11.42
C ALA A 98 -18.68 22.16 11.36
N PRO A 99 -18.06 22.31 10.16
CA PRO A 99 -16.68 22.79 10.06
C PRO A 99 -16.56 24.20 10.65
N GLY A 100 -15.85 24.33 11.77
CA GLY A 100 -15.66 25.60 12.48
C GLY A 100 -16.25 25.70 13.88
N ALA A 101 -16.98 24.68 14.35
CA ALA A 101 -17.44 24.62 15.74
C ALA A 101 -16.72 23.51 16.53
N ALA A 102 -16.06 23.95 17.62
CA ALA A 102 -15.47 23.19 18.73
C ALA A 102 -14.07 22.59 18.52
N GLY A 103 -13.08 23.41 18.91
CA GLY A 103 -12.05 22.91 19.81
C GLY A 103 -12.68 22.45 21.14
N ALA A 104 -12.02 21.47 21.77
CA ALA A 104 -12.30 20.95 23.11
C ALA A 104 -13.68 20.32 23.34
N THR A 105 -13.76 19.00 23.20
CA THR A 105 -14.03 18.03 24.28
C THR A 105 -14.36 16.66 23.67
N ALA A 106 -13.45 15.71 23.81
CA ALA A 106 -13.78 14.29 23.76
C ALA A 106 -13.25 13.67 25.04
N GLY A 107 -14.16 13.52 26.01
CA GLY A 107 -13.93 12.77 27.23
C GLY A 107 -13.65 11.31 26.87
N ALA A 108 -12.55 10.81 27.42
CA ALA A 108 -12.25 9.40 27.51
C ALA A 108 -13.33 8.71 28.35
N ALA A 109 -14.07 7.77 27.75
CA ALA A 109 -14.76 6.74 28.50
C ALA A 109 -13.80 5.55 28.62
N ALA A 110 -13.48 5.21 29.86
CA ALA A 110 -12.58 4.14 30.25
C ALA A 110 -13.06 2.77 29.72
N GLY A 111 -12.15 2.09 29.01
CA GLY A 111 -12.18 0.65 28.75
C GLY A 111 -10.86 0.06 29.25
N ASP A 112 -10.99 -0.85 30.22
CA ASP A 112 -10.04 -1.83 30.76
C ASP A 112 -8.50 -1.54 30.66
N PRO A 113 -7.82 -1.25 31.78
CA PRO A 113 -6.36 -1.05 31.82
C PRO A 113 -5.49 -2.28 31.52
N ASN A 114 -6.05 -3.47 31.24
CA ASN A 114 -5.27 -4.71 31.21
C ASN A 114 -5.29 -5.51 29.89
N ALA A 115 -5.44 -4.84 28.74
CA ALA A 115 -5.16 -5.45 27.44
C ALA A 115 -4.03 -4.71 26.71
N ALA A 116 -2.82 -4.77 27.29
CA ALA A 116 -1.60 -4.34 26.62
C ALA A 116 -1.23 -5.33 25.50
N ALA A 117 -1.50 -4.96 24.25
CA ALA A 117 -0.60 -5.32 23.17
C ALA A 117 0.67 -4.48 23.37
N ALA A 118 1.70 -5.10 23.95
CA ALA A 118 2.96 -4.46 24.24
C ALA A 118 3.55 -3.82 22.98
N ALA A 119 3.57 -2.50 22.95
CA ALA A 119 4.64 -1.80 22.28
C ALA A 119 5.93 -2.27 22.97
N GLU A 120 6.84 -2.92 22.24
CA GLU A 120 8.21 -3.05 22.72
C GLU A 120 8.71 -1.63 22.95
N SER A 121 8.75 -1.20 24.22
CA SER A 121 9.58 -0.07 24.60
C SER A 121 11.00 -0.42 24.17
N ASP A 122 11.64 0.52 23.47
CA ASP A 122 13.02 0.38 23.01
C ASP A 122 13.94 0.32 24.24
N ASN A 123 14.00 -0.87 24.83
CA ASN A 123 14.70 -1.19 26.07
C ASN A 123 16.21 -1.28 25.81
N THR A 124 16.68 -0.94 24.60
CA THR A 124 18.08 -0.90 24.21
C THR A 124 18.90 -0.06 25.19
N LEU A 125 18.39 1.08 25.64
CA LEU A 125 19.05 1.91 26.64
C LEU A 125 19.08 1.25 28.03
N LEU A 126 17.96 0.67 28.47
CA LEU A 126 17.85 -0.03 29.76
C LEU A 126 18.76 -1.27 29.79
N PHE A 127 18.75 -2.09 28.74
CA PHE A 127 19.63 -3.24 28.59
C PHE A 127 21.10 -2.82 28.47
N GLY A 128 21.39 -1.69 27.83
CA GLY A 128 22.73 -1.10 27.80
C GLY A 128 23.24 -0.70 29.19
N ILE A 129 22.40 -0.06 30.01
CA ILE A 129 22.74 0.29 31.40
C ILE A 129 22.86 -0.96 32.28
N LEU A 130 21.93 -1.91 32.13
CA LEU A 130 21.91 -3.15 32.92
C LEU A 130 23.15 -4.01 32.64
N THR A 131 23.54 -4.15 31.37
CA THR A 131 24.76 -4.88 30.96
C THR A 131 26.01 -4.21 31.51
N LEU A 132 26.06 -2.87 31.55
CA LEU A 132 27.18 -2.13 32.14
C LEU A 132 27.28 -2.35 33.66
N ILE A 133 26.16 -2.29 34.39
CA ILE A 133 26.13 -2.57 35.83
C ILE A 133 26.57 -4.00 36.12
N LEU A 134 26.04 -4.98 35.37
CA LEU A 134 26.42 -6.39 35.53
C LEU A 134 27.90 -6.63 35.21
N ALA A 135 28.46 -5.94 34.21
CA ALA A 135 29.88 -6.02 33.90
C ALA A 135 30.75 -5.46 35.05
N VAL A 136 30.35 -4.34 35.66
CA VAL A 136 31.06 -3.78 36.84
C VAL A 136 30.99 -4.74 38.03
N VAL A 137 29.81 -5.30 38.33
CA VAL A 137 29.66 -6.28 39.41
C VAL A 137 30.50 -7.52 39.16
N ALA A 138 30.52 -8.04 37.92
CA ALA A 138 31.34 -9.18 37.54
C ALA A 138 32.85 -8.89 37.71
N LEU A 139 33.32 -7.69 37.35
CA LEU A 139 34.70 -7.27 37.56
C LEU A 139 35.08 -7.21 39.04
N ILE A 140 34.20 -6.64 39.88
CA ILE A 140 34.42 -6.58 41.33
C ILE A 140 34.49 -7.99 41.92
N LEU A 141 33.56 -8.88 41.54
CA LEU A 141 33.55 -10.26 42.00
C LEU A 141 34.81 -11.03 41.57
N LEU A 142 35.25 -10.85 40.32
CA LEU A 142 36.50 -11.45 39.83
C LEU A 142 37.71 -10.96 40.63
N GLN A 143 37.76 -9.66 40.97
CA GLN A 143 38.84 -9.08 41.75
C GLN A 143 38.86 -9.58 43.20
N VAL A 144 37.69 -9.65 43.84
CA VAL A 144 37.55 -10.19 45.20
C VAL A 144 37.95 -11.67 45.23
N ASN A 145 37.46 -12.46 44.28
CA ASN A 145 37.76 -13.90 44.22
C ASN A 145 39.25 -14.17 43.94
N ALA A 146 39.87 -13.37 43.06
CA ALA A 146 41.31 -13.44 42.81
C ALA A 146 42.14 -13.10 44.06
N ASN A 147 41.74 -12.07 44.81
CA ASN A 147 42.41 -11.69 46.06
C ASN A 147 42.22 -12.74 47.16
N LEU A 148 41.02 -13.30 47.31
CA LEU A 148 40.74 -14.38 48.26
C LEU A 148 41.57 -15.63 47.95
N LYS A 149 41.68 -16.01 46.67
CA LYS A 149 42.47 -17.16 46.24
C LYS A 149 43.97 -16.95 46.49
N LYS A 150 44.48 -15.74 46.24
CA LYS A 150 45.87 -15.39 46.57
C LYS A 150 46.17 -15.54 48.07
N LEU A 151 45.27 -15.05 48.92
CA LEU A 151 45.40 -15.15 50.38
C LEU A 151 45.27 -16.60 50.89
N ALA A 152 44.46 -17.43 50.24
CA ALA A 152 44.33 -18.86 50.55
C ALA A 152 45.58 -19.65 50.15
N ASP A 153 46.11 -19.43 48.95
CA ASP A 153 47.33 -20.10 48.45
C ASP A 153 48.57 -19.74 49.29
N GLU A 154 48.69 -18.48 49.74
CA GLU A 154 49.74 -18.02 50.66
C GLU A 154 49.64 -18.69 52.05
N ARG A 155 48.44 -19.03 52.51
CA ARG A 155 48.21 -19.75 53.78
C ARG A 155 48.57 -21.24 53.68
N GLU A 156 48.35 -21.86 52.54
CA GLU A 156 48.62 -23.29 52.30
C GLU A 156 50.08 -23.58 51.89
N GLY A 157 50.92 -22.54 51.76
CA GLY A 157 52.35 -22.68 51.49
C GLY A 157 52.69 -22.99 50.03
N HIS A 158 51.72 -22.84 49.11
CA HIS A 158 51.93 -23.01 47.68
C HIS A 158 52.46 -21.69 47.06
N ARG A 159 53.42 -21.77 46.13
CA ARG A 159 53.86 -20.58 45.38
C ARG A 159 52.71 -20.15 44.45
N PRO A 160 52.18 -18.93 44.59
CA PRO A 160 51.08 -18.48 43.73
C PRO A 160 51.60 -18.40 42.29
N ILE A 161 50.99 -19.18 41.39
CA ILE A 161 51.22 -19.02 39.95
C ILE A 161 50.54 -17.70 39.57
N GLU A 162 51.33 -16.68 39.20
CA GLU A 162 50.76 -15.42 38.75
C GLU A 162 49.77 -15.68 37.61
N PRO A 163 48.49 -15.31 37.74
CA PRO A 163 47.52 -15.54 36.68
C PRO A 163 47.97 -14.73 35.46
N VAL A 164 48.30 -15.44 34.38
CA VAL A 164 48.66 -14.79 33.13
C VAL A 164 47.50 -13.86 32.73
N PRO A 165 47.76 -12.56 32.49
CA PRO A 165 46.71 -11.66 32.12
C PRO A 165 45.96 -12.16 30.87
N PHE A 166 44.65 -11.91 30.78
CA PHE A 166 43.83 -12.48 29.71
C PHE A 166 44.35 -12.13 28.31
N TRP A 167 45.00 -10.96 28.15
CA TRP A 167 45.64 -10.50 26.90
C TRP A 167 46.98 -11.17 26.57
N ARG A 168 47.57 -11.96 27.48
CA ARG A 168 48.77 -12.78 27.23
C ARG A 168 48.46 -14.28 27.17
N ASN A 169 47.22 -14.68 27.44
CA ASN A 169 46.81 -16.07 27.36
C ASN A 169 46.59 -16.47 25.89
N LYS A 170 47.44 -17.38 25.39
CA LYS A 170 47.41 -17.86 23.99
C LYS A 170 46.06 -18.45 23.59
N SER A 171 45.34 -19.10 24.52
CA SER A 171 44.03 -19.68 24.26
C SER A 171 42.95 -18.61 24.07
N TYR A 172 42.96 -17.54 24.89
CA TYR A 172 42.03 -16.42 24.73
C TYR A 172 42.33 -15.60 23.48
N ILE A 173 43.61 -15.34 23.17
CA ILE A 173 43.99 -14.68 21.92
C ILE A 173 43.52 -15.50 20.73
N ALA A 174 43.79 -16.81 20.70
CA ALA A 174 43.35 -17.69 19.61
C ALA A 174 41.83 -17.70 19.44
N MET A 175 41.08 -17.79 20.54
CA MET A 175 39.61 -17.74 20.53
C MET A 175 39.09 -16.41 19.98
N ILE A 176 39.63 -15.27 20.45
CA ILE A 176 39.24 -13.94 19.98
C ILE A 176 39.58 -13.78 18.49
N THR A 177 40.75 -14.24 18.05
CA THR A 177 41.13 -14.19 16.63
C THR A 177 40.18 -15.00 15.76
N VAL A 178 39.78 -16.22 16.17
CA VAL A 178 38.80 -17.03 15.43
C VAL A 178 37.44 -16.35 15.40
N ILE A 179 36.97 -15.79 16.52
CA ILE A 179 35.70 -15.05 16.56
C ILE A 179 35.75 -13.84 15.62
N LEU A 180 36.81 -13.04 15.68
CA LEU A 180 36.99 -11.88 14.79
C LEU A 180 37.08 -12.31 13.32
N PHE A 181 37.71 -13.44 13.01
CA PHE A 181 37.78 -13.97 11.65
C PHE A 181 36.40 -14.42 11.15
N VAL A 182 35.61 -15.12 11.97
CA VAL A 182 34.26 -15.57 11.61
C VAL A 182 33.31 -14.37 11.47
N VAL A 183 33.32 -13.44 12.42
CA VAL A 183 32.48 -12.24 12.38
C VAL A 183 32.90 -11.33 11.23
N GLY A 184 34.20 -11.09 11.05
CA GLY A 184 34.74 -10.33 9.93
C GLY A 184 34.37 -10.96 8.59
N GLY A 185 34.59 -12.27 8.45
CA GLY A 185 34.19 -13.03 7.26
C GLY A 185 32.69 -12.93 6.98
N TYR A 186 31.85 -13.12 7.99
CA TYR A 186 30.40 -12.97 7.87
C TYR A 186 29.98 -11.56 7.43
N LEU A 187 30.52 -10.51 8.06
CA LEU A 187 30.21 -9.12 7.70
C LEU A 187 30.69 -8.78 6.29
N THR A 188 31.89 -9.20 5.90
CA THR A 188 32.42 -9.02 4.54
C THR A 188 31.58 -9.75 3.51
N SER A 189 31.22 -11.02 3.75
CA SER A 189 30.34 -11.77 2.85
C SER A 189 28.96 -11.14 2.73
N LYS A 190 28.36 -10.71 3.85
CA LYS A 190 27.06 -10.02 3.85
C LYS A 190 27.12 -8.71 3.06
N GLY A 191 28.17 -7.92 3.28
CA GLY A 191 28.41 -6.69 2.53
C GLY A 191 28.56 -6.96 1.03
N ALA A 192 29.36 -7.95 0.65
CA ALA A 192 29.56 -8.34 -0.75
C ALA A 192 28.25 -8.82 -1.41
N MET A 193 27.42 -9.60 -0.71
CA MET A 193 26.12 -10.05 -1.23
C MET A 193 25.10 -8.92 -1.38
N ALA A 194 25.22 -7.84 -0.59
CA ALA A 194 24.35 -6.68 -0.65
C ALA A 194 24.76 -5.66 -1.74
N LEU A 195 26.00 -5.74 -2.25
CA LEU A 195 26.45 -4.88 -3.35
C LEU A 195 25.54 -5.05 -4.57
N GLY A 196 25.11 -3.92 -5.13
CA GLY A 196 24.22 -3.89 -6.29
C GLY A 196 22.75 -4.16 -6.00
N ARG A 197 22.34 -4.34 -4.73
CA ARG A 197 20.93 -4.39 -4.34
C ARG A 197 20.42 -2.99 -4.02
N SER A 198 19.27 -2.63 -4.56
CA SER A 198 18.62 -1.33 -4.39
C SER A 198 17.35 -1.42 -3.55
N LYS A 199 17.27 -2.40 -2.63
CA LYS A 199 16.13 -2.50 -1.71
C LYS A 199 16.02 -1.23 -0.87
N ASP A 200 14.80 -0.76 -0.66
CA ASP A 200 14.47 0.48 0.05
C ASP A 200 15.00 1.76 -0.63
N TYR A 201 15.45 1.68 -1.89
CA TYR A 201 15.80 2.86 -2.68
C TYR A 201 14.56 3.72 -2.94
N GLN A 202 14.61 4.98 -2.50
CA GLN A 202 13.53 5.97 -2.55
C GLN A 202 14.11 7.35 -2.91
N PRO A 203 14.31 7.65 -4.21
CA PRO A 203 14.81 8.95 -4.64
C PRO A 203 13.72 10.01 -4.60
N GLU A 204 14.10 11.26 -4.35
CA GLU A 204 13.20 12.41 -4.49
C GLU A 204 12.77 12.57 -5.96
N GLN A 205 11.46 12.70 -6.16
CA GLN A 205 10.85 12.83 -7.49
C GLN A 205 10.62 14.32 -7.83
N PRO A 206 10.56 14.71 -9.13
CA PRO A 206 10.32 16.10 -9.53
C PRO A 206 9.01 16.68 -8.99
N ILE A 207 8.00 15.81 -8.84
CA ILE A 207 6.72 16.10 -8.21
C ILE A 207 6.49 15.04 -7.15
N TYR A 208 6.06 15.44 -5.95
CA TYR A 208 5.66 14.49 -4.94
C TYR A 208 4.33 13.84 -5.37
N TYR A 209 4.42 12.64 -5.91
CA TYR A 209 3.27 11.87 -6.36
C TYR A 209 2.92 10.77 -5.35
N SER A 210 1.75 10.90 -4.73
CA SER A 210 1.27 9.95 -3.72
C SER A 210 0.41 8.85 -4.31
N HIS A 211 0.95 7.63 -4.38
CA HIS A 211 0.17 6.44 -4.71
C HIS A 211 -0.87 6.13 -3.62
N LYS A 212 -0.60 6.49 -2.36
CA LYS A 212 -1.56 6.40 -1.26
C LYS A 212 -2.82 7.21 -1.53
N VAL A 213 -2.72 8.44 -2.04
CA VAL A 213 -3.91 9.23 -2.38
C VAL A 213 -4.65 8.63 -3.57
N HIS A 214 -3.94 8.30 -4.64
CA HIS A 214 -4.58 7.87 -5.89
C HIS A 214 -5.12 6.43 -5.83
N ALA A 215 -4.29 5.45 -5.48
CA ALA A 215 -4.68 4.04 -5.44
C ALA A 215 -5.25 3.62 -4.08
N GLY A 216 -4.81 4.25 -2.98
CA GLY A 216 -5.25 3.90 -1.62
C GLY A 216 -6.53 4.57 -1.18
N ILE A 217 -6.61 5.90 -1.24
CA ILE A 217 -7.78 6.65 -0.77
C ILE A 217 -8.84 6.69 -1.85
N ASN A 218 -8.46 7.08 -3.08
CA ASN A 218 -9.39 7.22 -4.19
C ASN A 218 -9.66 5.91 -4.94
N GLN A 219 -8.99 4.81 -4.56
CA GLN A 219 -9.20 3.47 -5.14
C GLN A 219 -9.08 3.43 -6.67
N ILE A 220 -8.24 4.29 -7.25
CA ILE A 220 -7.99 4.29 -8.70
C ILE A 220 -7.27 3.01 -9.07
N ASN A 221 -7.82 2.29 -10.03
CA ASN A 221 -7.24 1.04 -10.50
C ASN A 221 -5.82 1.28 -11.06
N CYS A 222 -4.85 0.45 -10.68
CA CYS A 222 -3.45 0.57 -11.10
C CYS A 222 -3.28 0.66 -12.63
N GLN A 223 -4.17 -0.02 -13.36
CA GLN A 223 -4.14 -0.17 -14.82
C GLN A 223 -4.58 1.10 -15.55
N TYR A 224 -5.30 1.98 -14.85
CA TYR A 224 -5.72 3.25 -15.43
C TYR A 224 -4.50 4.11 -15.82
N CYS A 225 -3.49 4.13 -14.97
CA CYS A 225 -2.25 4.86 -15.21
C CYS A 225 -1.19 3.99 -15.90
N HIS A 226 -1.07 2.72 -15.52
CA HIS A 226 -0.05 1.80 -16.01
C HIS A 226 -0.59 0.82 -17.06
N VAL A 227 -1.10 1.35 -18.17
CA VAL A 227 -1.75 0.56 -19.23
C VAL A 227 -0.84 -0.50 -19.87
N GLY A 228 0.46 -0.21 -19.98
CA GLY A 228 1.44 -1.10 -20.62
C GLY A 228 1.66 -2.45 -19.91
N VAL A 229 1.18 -2.59 -18.66
CA VAL A 229 1.32 -3.81 -17.84
C VAL A 229 0.76 -5.06 -18.54
N TYR A 230 -0.36 -4.94 -19.27
CA TYR A 230 -1.05 -6.08 -19.88
C TYR A 230 -0.66 -6.32 -21.34
N GLN A 231 -0.14 -5.30 -22.00
CA GLN A 231 0.10 -5.31 -23.44
C GLN A 231 1.53 -5.71 -23.78
N GLY A 232 2.51 -5.43 -22.92
CA GLY A 232 3.89 -5.75 -23.25
C GLY A 232 4.87 -5.73 -22.11
N LYS A 233 6.13 -5.49 -22.48
CA LYS A 233 7.27 -5.71 -21.57
C LYS A 233 7.36 -4.71 -20.42
N GLN A 234 6.80 -3.51 -20.57
CA GLN A 234 6.98 -2.40 -19.64
C GLN A 234 5.62 -1.85 -19.19
N ALA A 235 5.43 -1.74 -17.87
CA ALA A 235 4.42 -0.91 -17.25
C ALA A 235 4.81 0.56 -17.44
N THR A 236 4.57 1.11 -18.63
CA THR A 236 4.92 2.49 -18.99
C THR A 236 4.49 3.48 -17.90
N ILE A 237 5.32 4.50 -17.64
CA ILE A 237 4.94 5.63 -16.79
C ILE A 237 3.90 6.47 -17.56
N PRO A 238 2.79 6.88 -16.94
CA PRO A 238 1.75 7.65 -17.62
C PRO A 238 2.30 8.98 -18.16
N SER A 239 1.82 9.36 -19.34
CA SER A 239 2.04 10.71 -19.87
C SER A 239 1.27 11.75 -19.04
N VAL A 240 1.68 13.02 -19.15
CA VAL A 240 1.00 14.15 -18.49
C VAL A 240 -0.50 14.22 -18.84
N ASN A 241 -0.88 13.72 -20.02
CA ASN A 241 -2.28 13.71 -20.45
C ASN A 241 -3.18 12.90 -19.50
N VAL A 242 -2.69 11.77 -18.99
CA VAL A 242 -3.44 10.95 -18.04
C VAL A 242 -3.70 11.71 -16.74
N CYS A 243 -2.71 12.49 -16.29
CA CYS A 243 -2.84 13.34 -15.11
C CYS A 243 -3.90 14.42 -15.35
N MET A 244 -3.85 15.09 -16.51
CA MET A 244 -4.74 16.21 -16.81
C MET A 244 -6.21 15.81 -16.99
N ASN A 245 -6.51 14.54 -17.31
CA ASN A 245 -7.90 14.05 -17.40
C ASN A 245 -8.74 14.37 -16.15
N CYS A 246 -8.14 14.39 -14.97
CA CYS A 246 -8.80 14.78 -13.73
C CYS A 246 -8.29 16.12 -13.19
N HIS A 247 -7.00 16.39 -13.32
CA HIS A 247 -6.38 17.61 -12.78
C HIS A 247 -6.75 18.89 -13.53
N MET A 248 -7.50 18.86 -14.64
CA MET A 248 -8.12 20.08 -15.17
C MET A 248 -9.21 20.65 -14.25
N SER A 249 -9.84 19.81 -13.43
CA SER A 249 -10.92 20.20 -12.51
C SER A 249 -10.52 20.13 -11.04
N ILE A 250 -9.42 19.43 -10.71
CA ILE A 250 -8.91 19.25 -9.34
C ILE A 250 -7.70 20.17 -9.13
N ASN A 251 -7.97 21.38 -8.65
CA ASN A 251 -6.98 22.46 -8.53
C ASN A 251 -6.32 22.54 -7.15
N GLU A 252 -6.94 21.96 -6.14
CA GLU A 252 -6.50 22.01 -4.75
C GLU A 252 -6.58 20.63 -4.11
N TYR A 253 -5.69 20.38 -3.16
CA TYR A 253 -5.69 19.17 -2.34
C TYR A 253 -6.34 19.45 -1.00
N ASN A 254 -7.49 18.80 -0.76
CA ASN A 254 -8.29 18.92 0.48
C ASN A 254 -8.29 17.64 1.32
N GLY A 255 -7.36 16.71 1.05
CA GLY A 255 -7.26 15.42 1.74
C GLY A 255 -6.47 15.48 3.05
N GLU A 256 -6.19 14.29 3.62
CA GLU A 256 -5.33 14.15 4.79
C GLU A 256 -3.94 14.75 4.54
N LYS A 257 -3.34 15.36 5.56
CA LYS A 257 -1.97 15.88 5.46
C LYS A 257 -1.01 14.77 5.06
N MET A 258 -0.16 15.07 4.08
CA MET A 258 0.87 14.15 3.60
C MET A 258 2.21 14.58 4.20
N TYR A 259 3.05 13.59 4.51
CA TYR A 259 4.38 13.80 5.05
C TYR A 259 5.37 12.96 4.25
N THR A 260 6.59 13.47 4.07
CA THR A 260 7.72 12.64 3.64
C THR A 260 8.11 11.66 4.75
N GLU A 261 8.96 10.69 4.43
CA GLU A 261 9.51 9.76 5.43
C GLU A 261 10.30 10.50 6.53
N ASP A 262 10.93 11.64 6.20
CA ASP A 262 11.62 12.54 7.14
C ASP A 262 10.67 13.41 8.00
N GLY A 263 9.35 13.25 7.84
CA GLY A 263 8.35 13.99 8.60
C GLY A 263 8.05 15.41 8.08
N LYS A 264 8.55 15.77 6.89
CA LYS A 264 8.26 17.08 6.29
C LYS A 264 6.84 17.11 5.72
N GLU A 265 6.03 18.07 6.14
CA GLU A 265 4.67 18.26 5.61
C GLU A 265 4.72 18.66 4.13
N ILE A 266 3.94 17.96 3.30
CA ILE A 266 3.83 18.20 1.87
C ILE A 266 2.52 18.91 1.55
N ASN A 267 2.63 20.04 0.84
CA ASN A 267 1.48 20.78 0.34
C ASN A 267 1.04 20.21 -1.01
N GLY A 268 0.01 19.36 -1.01
CA GLY A 268 -0.52 18.74 -2.23
C GLY A 268 -0.99 19.75 -3.30
N THR A 269 -1.54 20.90 -2.90
CA THR A 269 -1.93 21.95 -3.85
C THR A 269 -0.72 22.54 -4.57
N ALA A 270 0.39 22.74 -3.87
CA ALA A 270 1.63 23.20 -4.48
C ALA A 270 2.21 22.17 -5.47
N GLU A 271 2.07 20.87 -5.18
CA GLU A 271 2.50 19.80 -6.10
C GLU A 271 1.61 19.72 -7.35
N ILE A 272 0.29 19.93 -7.23
CA ILE A 272 -0.62 20.06 -8.39
C ILE A 272 -0.21 21.27 -9.26
N GLN A 273 0.18 22.39 -8.64
CA GLN A 273 0.70 23.53 -9.40
C GLN A 273 2.00 23.23 -10.16
N LYS A 274 2.87 22.35 -9.62
CA LYS A 274 4.03 21.87 -10.39
C LYS A 274 3.59 21.07 -11.61
N LEU A 275 2.59 20.19 -11.47
CA LEU A 275 2.01 19.46 -12.61
C LEU A 275 1.51 20.42 -13.69
N TYR A 276 0.85 21.52 -13.33
CA TYR A 276 0.38 22.51 -14.31
C TYR A 276 1.51 23.17 -15.09
N LYS A 277 2.67 23.39 -14.46
CA LYS A 277 3.87 23.88 -15.17
C LYS A 277 4.36 22.90 -16.23
N TYR A 278 4.33 21.60 -15.94
CA TYR A 278 4.66 20.56 -16.92
C TYR A 278 3.58 20.43 -17.99
N ALA A 279 2.30 20.52 -17.62
CA ALA A 279 1.19 20.42 -18.56
C ALA A 279 1.00 21.66 -19.45
N GLY A 280 1.61 22.80 -19.10
CA GLY A 280 1.33 24.09 -19.75
C GLY A 280 -0.12 24.54 -19.53
N PHE A 281 -0.71 24.17 -18.39
CA PHE A 281 -2.11 24.43 -18.08
C PHE A 281 -2.29 25.71 -17.25
N GLU A 282 -3.24 26.54 -17.64
CA GLU A 282 -3.66 27.72 -16.89
C GLU A 282 -5.11 27.53 -16.42
N PRO A 283 -5.37 27.60 -15.10
CA PRO A 283 -6.73 27.47 -14.57
C PRO A 283 -7.71 28.45 -15.22
N GLY A 284 -8.86 27.94 -15.66
CA GLY A 284 -9.91 28.74 -16.31
C GLY A 284 -9.80 28.85 -17.84
N LYS A 285 -8.74 28.31 -18.46
CA LYS A 285 -8.63 28.18 -19.92
C LYS A 285 -8.72 26.71 -20.36
N PRO A 286 -9.20 26.43 -21.58
CA PRO A 286 -9.09 25.08 -22.16
C PRO A 286 -7.62 24.64 -22.20
N TRP A 287 -7.36 23.40 -21.80
CA TRP A 287 -6.02 22.82 -21.85
C TRP A 287 -5.64 22.41 -23.27
N ASP A 288 -4.39 22.67 -23.64
CA ASP A 288 -3.79 22.28 -24.92
C ASP A 288 -2.71 21.22 -24.67
N PRO A 289 -2.96 19.93 -25.02
CA PRO A 289 -2.02 18.84 -24.80
C PRO A 289 -0.67 19.02 -25.50
N SER A 290 -0.60 19.81 -26.58
CA SER A 290 0.65 20.02 -27.33
C SER A 290 1.70 20.82 -26.55
N LYS A 291 1.26 21.54 -25.51
CA LYS A 291 2.14 22.34 -24.64
C LYS A 291 2.74 21.54 -23.48
N ALA A 292 2.30 20.30 -23.29
CA ALA A 292 2.79 19.45 -22.22
C ALA A 292 4.25 19.05 -22.46
N LYS A 293 5.08 19.19 -21.42
CA LYS A 293 6.47 18.74 -21.37
C LYS A 293 6.56 17.45 -20.56
N PRO A 294 7.42 16.49 -20.96
CA PRO A 294 7.66 15.29 -20.17
C PRO A 294 8.16 15.63 -18.77
N ILE A 295 7.68 14.89 -17.77
CA ILE A 295 8.21 14.95 -16.40
C ILE A 295 9.40 14.00 -16.34
N GLU A 296 10.54 14.49 -15.85
CA GLU A 296 11.80 13.75 -15.75
C GLU A 296 11.81 12.84 -14.51
N TRP A 297 10.94 11.83 -14.51
CA TRP A 297 10.83 10.88 -13.40
C TRP A 297 12.13 10.11 -13.14
N VAL A 298 12.46 9.94 -11.86
CA VAL A 298 13.58 9.09 -11.45
C VAL A 298 13.09 7.65 -11.33
N ARG A 299 13.63 6.77 -12.17
CA ARG A 299 13.24 5.36 -12.19
C ARG A 299 13.79 4.63 -10.96
N ILE A 300 12.89 4.01 -10.20
CA ILE A 300 13.22 3.27 -8.97
C ILE A 300 13.62 1.83 -9.29
N HIS A 301 12.75 1.11 -10.00
CA HIS A 301 13.00 -0.29 -10.35
C HIS A 301 13.78 -0.37 -11.66
N ASN A 302 15.07 -0.70 -11.57
CA ASN A 302 15.93 -0.90 -12.72
C ASN A 302 16.56 -2.29 -12.71
N LEU A 303 16.50 -2.97 -13.86
CA LEU A 303 17.15 -4.25 -14.09
C LEU A 303 18.23 -4.04 -15.16
N PRO A 304 19.34 -4.79 -15.13
CA PRO A 304 20.35 -4.72 -16.19
C PRO A 304 19.77 -5.00 -17.58
N ASP A 305 20.30 -4.33 -18.61
CA ASP A 305 19.74 -4.40 -19.98
C ASP A 305 19.79 -5.80 -20.62
N HIS A 306 20.66 -6.68 -20.14
CA HIS A 306 20.72 -8.08 -20.60
C HIS A 306 19.59 -8.95 -20.03
N VAL A 307 18.82 -8.45 -19.05
CA VAL A 307 17.68 -9.16 -18.47
C VAL A 307 16.42 -8.80 -19.25
N TYR A 308 15.84 -9.79 -19.92
CA TYR A 308 14.53 -9.64 -20.55
C TYR A 308 13.42 -9.91 -19.53
N PHE A 309 12.76 -8.85 -19.06
CA PHE A 309 11.58 -8.93 -18.22
C PHE A 309 10.34 -8.45 -18.98
N ASN A 310 9.22 -9.16 -18.85
CA ASN A 310 7.97 -8.81 -19.51
C ASN A 310 6.78 -8.80 -18.54
N HIS A 311 6.21 -7.62 -18.30
CA HIS A 311 5.07 -7.45 -17.39
C HIS A 311 3.83 -8.26 -17.82
N SER A 312 3.51 -8.29 -19.12
CA SER A 312 2.29 -8.96 -19.59
C SER A 312 2.31 -10.46 -19.33
N GLN A 313 3.49 -11.10 -19.35
CA GLN A 313 3.61 -12.53 -19.02
C GLN A 313 3.27 -12.80 -17.55
N HIS A 314 3.72 -11.94 -16.64
CA HIS A 314 3.49 -12.12 -15.21
C HIS A 314 2.05 -11.75 -14.81
N VAL A 315 1.49 -10.68 -15.37
CA VAL A 315 0.17 -10.18 -14.98
C VAL A 315 -0.96 -10.84 -15.79
N LYS A 316 -0.85 -10.90 -17.13
CA LYS A 316 -1.91 -11.45 -17.97
C LYS A 316 -1.94 -12.97 -17.93
N ALA A 317 -0.79 -13.62 -18.14
CA ALA A 317 -0.69 -15.08 -18.16
C ALA A 317 -0.48 -15.66 -16.76
N GLY A 318 0.44 -15.10 -15.96
CA GLY A 318 0.74 -15.58 -14.62
C GLY A 318 -0.29 -15.21 -13.55
N LYS A 319 -1.16 -14.20 -13.80
CA LYS A 319 -2.12 -13.67 -12.83
C LYS A 319 -1.47 -13.29 -11.49
N VAL A 320 -0.21 -12.83 -11.55
CA VAL A 320 0.54 -12.40 -10.36
C VAL A 320 0.07 -10.99 -9.96
N GLU A 321 -0.28 -10.83 -8.68
CA GLU A 321 -0.69 -9.55 -8.11
C GLU A 321 0.48 -8.55 -8.06
N CYS A 322 0.18 -7.28 -8.30
CA CYS A 322 1.18 -6.21 -8.34
C CYS A 322 1.98 -6.10 -7.04
N GLN A 323 1.30 -6.30 -5.90
CA GLN A 323 1.84 -6.14 -4.56
C GLN A 323 2.87 -7.22 -4.22
N THR A 324 2.84 -8.37 -4.87
CA THR A 324 3.83 -9.43 -4.68
C THR A 324 5.24 -8.96 -5.06
N CYS A 325 5.36 -8.11 -6.08
CA CYS A 325 6.64 -7.62 -6.60
C CYS A 325 6.98 -6.19 -6.13
N HIS A 326 5.96 -5.32 -6.01
CA HIS A 326 6.15 -3.90 -5.70
C HIS A 326 5.78 -3.51 -4.27
N GLY A 327 5.29 -4.46 -3.46
CA GLY A 327 4.78 -4.20 -2.12
C GLY A 327 3.42 -3.48 -2.13
N GLU A 328 2.96 -3.04 -0.97
CA GLU A 328 1.67 -2.34 -0.82
C GLU A 328 1.74 -0.88 -1.32
N ILE A 329 1.91 -0.68 -2.62
CA ILE A 329 2.02 0.62 -3.29
C ILE A 329 0.86 1.56 -2.92
N GLN A 330 -0.35 1.02 -2.73
CA GLN A 330 -1.52 1.79 -2.31
C GLN A 330 -1.41 2.39 -0.89
N LYS A 331 -0.41 2.01 -0.09
CA LYS A 331 -0.10 2.61 1.21
C LYS A 331 1.11 3.54 1.16
N MET A 332 1.79 3.64 0.01
CA MET A 332 3.02 4.40 -0.15
C MET A 332 2.75 5.85 -0.54
N GLY A 333 3.16 6.79 0.32
CA GLY A 333 3.18 8.21 -0.01
C GLY A 333 4.27 8.54 -1.04
N GLU A 334 5.44 7.91 -0.89
CA GLU A 334 6.52 7.90 -1.88
C GLU A 334 6.86 6.45 -2.19
N VAL A 335 7.08 6.15 -3.47
CA VAL A 335 7.40 4.78 -3.87
C VAL A 335 8.82 4.47 -3.45
N LYS A 336 9.00 3.30 -2.86
CA LYS A 336 10.32 2.69 -2.64
C LYS A 336 10.40 1.30 -3.24
N GLN A 337 11.61 0.86 -3.50
CA GLN A 337 11.83 -0.49 -3.98
C GLN A 337 11.63 -1.51 -2.83
N PHE A 338 10.48 -2.19 -2.84
CA PHE A 338 10.13 -3.19 -1.82
C PHE A 338 10.96 -4.48 -1.93
N SER A 339 11.03 -5.05 -3.13
CA SER A 339 11.77 -6.29 -3.42
C SER A 339 13.16 -5.98 -3.96
N ASP A 340 14.16 -6.80 -3.62
CA ASP A 340 15.52 -6.59 -4.11
C ASP A 340 15.69 -6.87 -5.61
N LEU A 341 14.72 -7.57 -6.22
CA LEU A 341 14.70 -7.98 -7.64
C LEU A 341 16.00 -8.66 -8.09
N SER A 342 16.66 -9.35 -7.16
CA SER A 342 17.85 -10.13 -7.45
C SER A 342 17.52 -11.39 -8.26
N MET A 343 18.50 -11.93 -8.98
CA MET A 343 18.34 -13.20 -9.69
C MET A 343 17.85 -14.33 -8.76
N GLY A 344 18.37 -14.40 -7.54
CA GLY A 344 17.95 -15.39 -6.55
C GLY A 344 16.49 -15.24 -6.15
N TRP A 345 16.02 -14.01 -5.97
CA TRP A 345 14.61 -13.72 -5.71
C TRP A 345 13.71 -14.16 -6.87
N CYS A 346 14.08 -13.83 -8.11
CA CYS A 346 13.33 -14.24 -9.31
C CYS A 346 13.27 -15.77 -9.43
N ILE A 347 14.39 -16.47 -9.26
CA ILE A 347 14.46 -17.92 -9.40
C ILE A 347 13.66 -18.63 -8.31
N ASN A 348 13.74 -18.18 -7.06
CA ASN A 348 12.97 -18.79 -5.98
C ASN A 348 11.48 -18.57 -6.20
N CYS A 349 11.06 -17.36 -6.60
CA CYS A 349 9.67 -17.09 -6.98
C CYS A 349 9.20 -18.03 -8.10
N HIS A 350 10.01 -18.25 -9.14
CA HIS A 350 9.69 -19.18 -10.23
C HIS A 350 9.64 -20.65 -9.81
N ARG A 351 10.40 -21.05 -8.77
CA ARG A 351 10.41 -22.42 -8.23
C ARG A 351 9.23 -22.69 -7.31
N GLU A 352 8.78 -21.67 -6.58
CA GLU A 352 7.80 -21.80 -5.50
C GLU A 352 6.38 -21.43 -5.96
N THR A 353 6.24 -20.53 -6.94
CA THR A 353 4.93 -20.05 -7.41
C THR A 353 4.29 -21.07 -8.34
N GLN A 354 3.11 -21.54 -7.96
CA GLN A 354 2.32 -22.44 -8.79
C GLN A 354 1.58 -21.67 -9.88
N VAL A 355 1.63 -22.20 -11.10
CA VAL A 355 0.83 -21.70 -12.22
C VAL A 355 -0.61 -22.22 -12.12
N GLN A 356 -1.56 -21.37 -12.49
CA GLN A 356 -2.99 -21.69 -12.42
C GLN A 356 -3.44 -22.55 -13.62
N PHE A 357 -2.98 -23.80 -13.75
CA PHE A 357 -3.27 -24.63 -14.92
C PHE A 357 -4.76 -24.90 -15.18
N LYS A 358 -5.57 -25.02 -14.12
CA LYS A 358 -6.98 -25.43 -14.22
C LYS A 358 -7.91 -24.26 -14.54
N ASP A 359 -7.75 -23.15 -13.83
CA ASP A 359 -8.72 -22.04 -13.84
C ASP A 359 -8.30 -20.91 -14.81
N ASN A 360 -7.08 -20.97 -15.36
CA ASN A 360 -6.58 -19.99 -16.31
C ASN A 360 -6.86 -20.42 -17.75
N GLY A 361 -7.74 -19.67 -18.43
CA GLY A 361 -8.05 -19.86 -19.84
C GLY A 361 -6.86 -19.73 -20.79
N PHE A 362 -5.70 -19.24 -20.32
CA PHE A 362 -4.46 -19.30 -21.09
C PHE A 362 -4.00 -20.73 -21.36
N TYR A 363 -4.20 -21.67 -20.43
CA TYR A 363 -3.69 -23.05 -20.60
C TYR A 363 -4.66 -23.99 -21.31
N SER A 364 -5.96 -23.71 -21.31
CA SER A 364 -6.98 -24.54 -21.96
C SER A 364 -6.77 -24.64 -23.48
N ILE A 365 -6.11 -23.65 -24.09
CA ILE A 365 -5.78 -23.69 -25.52
C ILE A 365 -4.80 -24.82 -25.86
N TYR A 366 -3.87 -25.14 -24.98
CA TYR A 366 -2.91 -26.22 -25.21
C TYR A 366 -3.57 -27.59 -25.11
N GLU A 367 -4.53 -27.74 -24.19
CA GLU A 367 -5.34 -28.96 -24.10
C GLU A 367 -6.18 -29.15 -25.37
N LYS A 368 -6.81 -28.08 -25.85
CA LYS A 368 -7.54 -28.09 -27.12
C LYS A 368 -6.65 -28.50 -28.29
N TYR A 369 -5.47 -27.89 -28.44
CA TYR A 369 -4.53 -28.25 -29.51
C TYR A 369 -4.07 -29.70 -29.41
N HIS A 370 -3.83 -30.20 -28.20
CA HIS A 370 -3.50 -31.61 -28.01
C HIS A 370 -4.63 -32.55 -28.45
N GLN A 371 -5.88 -32.22 -28.12
CA GLN A 371 -7.06 -32.99 -28.55
C GLN A 371 -7.29 -32.91 -30.07
N ASP A 372 -7.09 -31.74 -30.67
CA ASP A 372 -7.24 -31.54 -32.12
C ASP A 372 -6.17 -32.33 -32.90
N LEU A 373 -4.93 -32.37 -32.40
CA LEU A 373 -3.88 -33.23 -32.94
C LEU A 373 -4.21 -34.73 -32.79
N LYS A 374 -4.69 -35.14 -31.61
CA LYS A 374 -5.00 -36.55 -31.32
C LYS A 374 -6.22 -37.07 -32.08
N SER A 375 -7.19 -36.20 -32.34
CA SER A 375 -8.40 -36.51 -33.13
C SER A 375 -8.18 -36.41 -34.65
N GLY A 376 -6.99 -35.96 -35.09
CA GLY A 376 -6.69 -35.76 -36.50
C GLY A 376 -7.33 -34.51 -37.12
N LYS A 377 -7.97 -33.64 -36.31
CA LYS A 377 -8.45 -32.32 -36.75
C LYS A 377 -7.31 -31.39 -37.13
N MET A 378 -6.16 -31.52 -36.46
CA MET A 378 -4.90 -30.92 -36.86
C MET A 378 -3.90 -32.03 -37.16
N ASP A 379 -3.16 -31.88 -38.26
CA ASP A 379 -2.15 -32.82 -38.70
C ASP A 379 -0.77 -32.16 -38.60
N SER A 380 0.00 -32.54 -37.57
CA SER A 380 1.34 -31.99 -37.36
C SER A 380 2.34 -32.39 -38.46
N THR A 381 2.08 -33.46 -39.21
CA THR A 381 2.96 -33.94 -40.28
C THR A 381 2.84 -33.10 -41.55
N LYS A 382 1.69 -32.44 -41.74
CA LYS A 382 1.43 -31.48 -42.83
C LYS A 382 1.83 -30.04 -42.47
N GLY A 383 2.30 -29.84 -41.25
CA GLY A 383 2.61 -28.53 -40.69
C GLY A 383 1.37 -27.83 -40.13
N VAL A 384 1.52 -27.21 -38.96
CA VAL A 384 0.48 -26.38 -38.34
C VAL A 384 0.78 -24.93 -38.68
N THR A 385 -0.11 -24.27 -39.41
CA THR A 385 0.05 -22.86 -39.79
C THR A 385 -0.32 -21.93 -38.63
N VAL A 386 0.16 -20.69 -38.68
CA VAL A 386 -0.20 -19.65 -37.71
C VAL A 386 -1.71 -19.41 -37.70
N GLU A 387 -2.38 -19.52 -38.84
CA GLU A 387 -3.84 -19.49 -38.97
C GLU A 387 -4.52 -20.62 -38.19
N ALA A 388 -3.99 -21.85 -38.25
CA ALA A 388 -4.57 -23.02 -37.55
C ALA A 388 -4.57 -22.88 -36.02
N ILE A 389 -3.72 -22.00 -35.47
CA ILE A 389 -3.67 -21.65 -34.04
C ILE A 389 -4.30 -20.26 -33.75
N GLY A 390 -5.08 -19.75 -34.70
CA GLY A 390 -5.83 -18.51 -34.58
C GLY A 390 -4.99 -17.24 -34.73
N GLY A 391 -3.83 -17.28 -35.38
CA GLY A 391 -3.01 -16.09 -35.59
C GLY A 391 -3.54 -15.12 -36.67
N THR A 392 -4.77 -15.33 -37.15
CA THR A 392 -5.47 -14.44 -38.08
C THR A 392 -6.54 -13.57 -37.40
N GLU A 393 -6.73 -13.71 -36.09
CA GLU A 393 -7.69 -12.88 -35.37
C GLU A 393 -7.11 -11.48 -35.12
N CYS A 394 -7.80 -10.43 -35.59
CA CYS A 394 -7.35 -9.04 -35.49
C CYS A 394 -6.93 -8.64 -34.07
N GLN A 395 -7.66 -9.10 -33.05
CA GLN A 395 -7.38 -8.83 -31.62
C GLN A 395 -6.04 -9.37 -31.10
N LYS A 396 -5.39 -10.31 -31.81
CA LYS A 396 -4.06 -10.83 -31.45
C LYS A 396 -2.92 -10.01 -32.06
N CYS A 397 -3.22 -9.18 -33.06
CA CYS A 397 -2.25 -8.33 -33.75
C CYS A 397 -2.46 -6.83 -33.48
N HIS A 398 -3.70 -6.40 -33.24
CA HIS A 398 -4.10 -5.01 -32.99
C HIS A 398 -4.65 -4.86 -31.56
N TYR A 399 -3.74 -4.79 -30.58
CA TYR A 399 -4.05 -4.61 -29.15
C TYR A 399 -4.49 -3.19 -28.79
#